data_AF-A0A1T5P9I2-F1
#
_entry.id   AF-A0A1T5P9I2-F1
#
_cell.length_a   1.000
_cell.length_b   1.000
_cell.length_c   1.000
_cell.angle_alpha   90.00
_cell.angle_beta   90.00
_cell.angle_gamma   90.00
#
_symmetry.space_group_name_H-M   'P 1'
#
loop_
_entity.id
_entity.type
_entity.pdbx_description
1 polymer ?
#
loop_
_entity_poly.entity_id
_entity_poly.type
_entity_poly.pdbx_seq_one_letter_code
_entity_poly.pdbx_strand_id
1 'polypeptide(L)'
;MDFHFGPFGEYLIYTIYFWYVTMPLACLFLWVCLRRKNPRVLRWISGIGAAVLLFPVVVMMWVLVSGSIEDGKSRREFRQKKALHTFILKQPETVAGIALSTNDTVYYQTDFDMNYRNQAQLMDVDSVHLTKPTYFFNLQVKDYIGVVINDPDTWNVTLTHDQLVFGWPCTGKAVIAADSTFVSGTLAKDHVAWGHQLPKGAKVTYKKEYEQLNIILPDSEFITIDLKTK
;
A
#
# COMPACT_ATOMS: atom_id res chain seq x y z
N MET A 1 14.60 -18.96 5.39
CA MET A 1 13.50 -18.22 6.05
C MET A 1 12.54 -19.26 6.57
N ASP A 2 12.61 -19.56 7.86
CA ASP A 2 11.74 -20.54 8.49
C ASP A 2 10.45 -19.83 8.90
N PHE A 3 9.39 -20.01 8.10
CA PHE A 3 8.06 -19.52 8.44
C PHE A 3 7.51 -20.36 9.59
N HIS A 4 7.64 -19.85 10.82
CA HIS A 4 6.94 -20.39 11.97
C HIS A 4 5.44 -20.11 11.85
N PHE A 5 4.72 -21.00 11.18
CA PHE A 5 3.27 -21.00 11.19
C PHE A 5 2.80 -21.32 12.62
N GLY A 6 1.91 -20.48 13.18
CA GLY A 6 1.24 -20.81 14.44
C GLY A 6 0.46 -22.13 14.32
N PRO A 7 -0.03 -22.71 15.43
CA PRO A 7 -0.71 -24.01 15.44
C PRO A 7 -1.90 -24.12 14.46
N PHE A 8 -2.49 -22.97 14.10
CA PHE A 8 -3.54 -22.86 13.09
C PHE A 8 -3.05 -23.00 11.64
N GLY A 9 -1.84 -22.51 11.35
CA GLY A 9 -1.23 -22.61 10.02
C GLY A 9 -0.72 -24.01 9.72
N GLU A 10 -0.16 -24.71 10.70
CA GLU A 10 0.15 -26.14 10.57
C GLU A 10 -1.12 -26.97 10.30
N TYR A 11 -2.21 -26.70 11.02
CA TYR A 11 -3.49 -27.36 10.80
C TYR A 11 -4.01 -27.15 9.37
N LEU A 12 -3.93 -25.93 8.84
CA LEU A 12 -4.32 -25.61 7.45
C LEU A 12 -3.46 -26.37 6.42
N ILE A 13 -2.14 -26.45 6.62
CA ILE A 13 -1.23 -27.19 5.74
C ILE A 13 -1.56 -28.69 5.76
N TYR A 14 -1.76 -29.29 6.92
CA TYR A 14 -2.18 -30.69 7.03
C TYR A 14 -3.55 -30.93 6.37
N THR A 15 -4.48 -29.99 6.48
CA THR A 15 -5.81 -30.09 5.85
C THR A 15 -5.71 -30.07 4.31
N ILE A 16 -4.77 -29.31 3.74
CA ILE A 16 -4.50 -29.27 2.29
C ILE A 16 -3.92 -30.60 1.79
N TYR A 17 -3.10 -31.29 2.58
CA TYR A 17 -2.63 -32.64 2.19
C TYR A 17 -3.74 -33.70 2.37
N PHE A 18 -4.56 -33.57 3.41
CA PHE A 18 -5.68 -34.47 3.69
C PHE A 18 -6.76 -34.41 2.60
N TRP A 19 -6.92 -33.25 1.94
CA TRP A 19 -7.82 -33.03 0.81
C TRP A 19 -7.68 -34.07 -0.31
N TYR A 20 -6.46 -34.45 -0.69
CA TYR A 20 -6.23 -35.40 -1.78
C TYR A 20 -6.77 -36.80 -1.48
N VAL A 21 -7.00 -37.11 -0.21
CA VAL A 21 -7.57 -38.39 0.24
C VAL A 21 -9.05 -38.24 0.56
N THR A 22 -9.44 -37.17 1.27
CA THR A 22 -10.83 -36.99 1.72
C THR A 22 -11.79 -36.67 0.59
N MET A 23 -11.38 -35.90 -0.44
CA MET A 23 -12.24 -35.58 -1.58
C MET A 23 -12.62 -36.83 -2.41
N PRO A 24 -11.67 -37.66 -2.86
CA PRO A 24 -12.01 -38.90 -3.58
C PRO A 24 -12.88 -39.85 -2.76
N LEU A 25 -12.59 -40.01 -1.45
CA LEU A 25 -13.39 -40.82 -0.55
C LEU A 25 -14.81 -40.25 -0.36
N ALA A 26 -14.95 -38.93 -0.22
CA ALA A 26 -16.25 -38.28 -0.13
C ALA A 26 -17.08 -38.48 -1.40
N CYS A 27 -16.46 -38.33 -2.58
CA CYS A 27 -17.12 -38.58 -3.86
C CYS A 27 -17.56 -40.05 -4.00
N LEU A 28 -16.74 -41.00 -3.55
CA LEU A 28 -17.10 -42.42 -3.52
C LEU A 28 -18.26 -42.70 -2.56
N PHE A 29 -18.25 -42.11 -1.36
CA PHE A 29 -19.35 -42.25 -0.41
C PHE A 29 -20.65 -41.60 -0.91
N LEU A 30 -20.58 -40.44 -1.56
CA LEU A 30 -21.73 -39.82 -2.23
C LEU A 30 -22.28 -40.72 -3.36
N TRP A 31 -21.40 -41.30 -4.17
CA TRP A 31 -21.78 -42.23 -5.23
C TRP A 31 -22.51 -43.47 -4.70
N VAL A 32 -22.02 -44.05 -3.60
CA VAL A 32 -22.65 -45.17 -2.89
C VAL A 32 -23.99 -44.77 -2.28
N CYS A 33 -24.10 -43.56 -1.72
CA CYS A 33 -25.33 -43.01 -1.15
C CYS A 33 -26.44 -42.84 -2.20
N LEU A 34 -26.07 -42.32 -3.38
CA LEU A 34 -26.99 -42.01 -4.47
C LEU A 34 -27.47 -43.26 -5.25
N ARG A 35 -26.78 -44.40 -5.14
CA ARG A 35 -27.20 -45.64 -5.80
C ARG A 35 -28.41 -46.30 -5.11
N ARG A 36 -29.57 -46.23 -5.77
CA ARG A 36 -30.83 -46.86 -5.32
C ARG A 36 -30.77 -48.36 -5.06
N LYS A 37 -29.84 -49.08 -5.70
CA LYS A 37 -29.64 -50.54 -5.53
C LYS A 37 -29.02 -50.93 -4.19
N ASN A 38 -28.46 -49.97 -3.44
CA ASN A 38 -27.82 -50.23 -2.15
C ASN A 38 -28.87 -50.33 -1.01
N PRO A 39 -28.64 -51.16 0.01
CA PRO A 39 -29.53 -51.23 1.17
C PRO A 39 -29.63 -49.87 1.87
N ARG A 40 -30.79 -49.57 2.48
CA ARG A 40 -31.04 -48.27 3.14
C ARG A 40 -29.96 -47.92 4.16
N VAL A 41 -29.54 -48.89 4.97
CA VAL A 41 -28.53 -48.70 6.02
C VAL A 41 -27.18 -48.26 5.43
N LEU A 42 -26.73 -48.89 4.33
CA LEU A 42 -25.48 -48.52 3.66
C LEU A 42 -25.55 -47.10 3.08
N ARG A 43 -26.71 -46.71 2.52
CA ARG A 43 -26.92 -45.34 2.03
C ARG A 43 -26.81 -44.32 3.16
N TRP A 44 -27.44 -44.56 4.30
CA TRP A 44 -27.34 -43.67 5.48
C TRP A 44 -25.91 -43.55 5.99
N ILE A 45 -25.20 -44.66 6.17
CA ILE A 45 -23.80 -44.65 6.64
C ILE A 45 -22.89 -43.92 5.65
N SER A 46 -23.05 -44.17 4.35
CA SER A 46 -22.29 -43.48 3.31
C SER A 46 -22.61 -41.98 3.22
N GLY A 47 -23.86 -41.58 3.46
CA GLY A 47 -24.26 -40.17 3.52
C GLY A 47 -23.61 -39.43 4.69
N ILE A 48 -23.61 -40.05 5.88
CA ILE A 48 -22.95 -39.49 7.07
C ILE A 48 -21.44 -39.40 6.86
N GLY A 49 -20.81 -40.44 6.32
CA GLY A 49 -19.38 -40.45 6.01
C GLY A 49 -18.99 -39.36 4.99
N ALA A 50 -19.79 -39.18 3.94
CA ALA A 50 -19.59 -38.10 2.97
C ALA A 50 -19.72 -36.70 3.61
N ALA A 51 -20.70 -36.50 4.48
CA ALA A 51 -20.91 -35.21 5.15
C ALA A 51 -19.73 -34.84 6.05
N VAL A 52 -19.18 -35.79 6.82
CA VAL A 52 -18.02 -35.56 7.69
C VAL A 52 -16.77 -35.22 6.86
N LEU A 53 -16.56 -35.91 5.74
CA LEU A 53 -15.41 -35.65 4.87
C LEU A 53 -15.50 -34.34 4.11
N LEU A 54 -16.71 -33.87 3.77
CA LEU A 54 -16.93 -32.61 3.06
C LEU A 54 -17.05 -31.41 4.00
N PHE A 55 -17.35 -31.60 5.28
CA PHE A 55 -17.54 -30.52 6.23
C PHE A 55 -16.36 -29.53 6.30
N PRO A 56 -15.08 -29.97 6.38
CA PRO A 56 -13.93 -29.05 6.37
C PRO A 56 -13.84 -28.22 5.08
N VAL A 57 -14.24 -28.80 3.95
CA VAL A 57 -14.23 -28.11 2.65
C VAL A 57 -15.26 -26.99 2.63
N VAL A 58 -16.46 -27.25 3.15
CA VAL A 58 -17.53 -26.25 3.22
C VAL A 58 -17.12 -25.11 4.15
N VAL A 59 -16.52 -25.42 5.30
CA VAL A 59 -16.02 -24.41 6.24
C VAL A 59 -14.91 -23.57 5.61
N MET A 60 -13.93 -24.20 4.95
CA MET A 60 -12.84 -23.49 4.28
C MET A 60 -13.37 -22.59 3.14
N MET A 61 -14.29 -23.10 2.33
CA MET A 61 -14.92 -22.33 1.25
C MET A 61 -15.72 -21.15 1.81
N TRP A 62 -16.45 -21.34 2.91
CA TRP A 62 -17.17 -20.27 3.60
C TRP A 62 -16.21 -19.18 4.08
N VAL A 63 -15.12 -19.54 4.76
CA VAL A 63 -14.11 -18.60 5.28
C VAL A 63 -13.44 -17.80 4.15
N LEU A 64 -13.09 -18.46 3.04
CA LEU A 64 -12.50 -17.79 1.88
C LEU A 64 -13.49 -16.82 1.22
N VAL A 65 -14.75 -17.23 1.07
CA VAL A 65 -15.80 -16.39 0.48
C VAL A 65 -16.13 -15.21 1.40
N SER A 66 -16.29 -15.42 2.71
CA SER A 66 -16.57 -14.35 3.66
C SER A 66 -15.43 -13.33 3.72
N GLY A 67 -14.18 -13.77 3.76
CA GLY A 67 -13.02 -12.88 3.70
C GLY A 67 -12.97 -12.07 2.42
N SER A 68 -13.26 -12.68 1.26
CA SER A 68 -13.29 -11.96 -0.03
C SER A 68 -14.40 -10.91 -0.12
N ILE A 69 -15.56 -11.17 0.51
CA ILE A 69 -16.69 -10.24 0.57
C ILE A 69 -16.37 -9.08 1.50
N GLU A 70 -15.76 -9.35 2.65
CA GLU A 70 -15.37 -8.34 3.63
C GLU A 70 -14.26 -7.43 3.07
N ASP A 71 -13.27 -7.99 2.38
CA ASP A 71 -12.27 -7.24 1.61
C ASP A 71 -12.90 -6.42 0.47
N GLY A 72 -13.92 -6.98 -0.20
CA GLY A 72 -14.66 -6.26 -1.24
C GLY A 72 -15.44 -5.07 -0.69
N LYS A 73 -16.05 -5.22 0.49
CA LYS A 73 -16.83 -4.20 1.18
C LYS A 73 -15.92 -3.10 1.73
N SER A 74 -14.84 -3.45 2.42
CA SER A 74 -13.86 -2.49 2.93
C SER A 74 -13.24 -1.64 1.81
N ARG A 75 -12.90 -2.24 0.66
CA ARG A 75 -12.40 -1.52 -0.52
C ARG A 75 -13.44 -0.60 -1.17
N ARG A 76 -14.72 -0.95 -1.11
CA ARG A 76 -15.82 -0.09 -1.62
C ARG A 76 -16.06 1.09 -0.68
N GLU A 77 -16.11 0.84 0.61
CA GLU A 77 -16.23 1.88 1.64
C GLU A 77 -15.04 2.84 1.59
N PHE A 78 -13.82 2.32 1.44
CA PHE A 78 -12.62 3.15 1.29
C PHE A 78 -12.67 4.04 0.03
N ARG A 79 -13.12 3.50 -1.11
CA ARG A 79 -13.29 4.29 -2.35
C ARG A 79 -14.38 5.35 -2.23
N GLN A 80 -15.50 5.02 -1.59
CA GLN A 80 -16.58 5.97 -1.34
C GLN A 80 -16.14 7.08 -0.38
N LYS A 81 -15.42 6.75 0.69
CA LYS A 81 -14.80 7.74 1.58
C LYS A 81 -13.85 8.65 0.81
N LYS A 82 -12.94 8.13 -0.02
CA LYS A 82 -12.06 8.96 -0.85
C LYS A 82 -12.79 9.94 -1.76
N ALA A 83 -13.87 9.50 -2.42
CA ALA A 83 -14.67 10.36 -3.30
C ALA A 83 -15.35 11.52 -2.52
N LEU A 84 -15.73 11.29 -1.26
CA LEU A 84 -16.34 12.31 -0.40
C LEU A 84 -15.36 13.39 0.09
N HIS A 85 -14.05 13.16 -0.03
CA HIS A 85 -12.99 14.08 0.46
C HIS A 85 -12.18 14.73 -0.67
N THR A 86 -12.69 14.66 -1.89
CA THR A 86 -12.10 15.28 -3.07
C THR A 86 -12.73 16.66 -3.29
N PHE A 87 -11.94 17.72 -3.18
CA PHE A 87 -12.38 19.10 -3.41
C PHE A 87 -11.74 19.63 -4.69
N ILE A 88 -12.57 19.97 -5.68
CA ILE A 88 -12.11 20.59 -6.93
C ILE A 88 -12.24 22.10 -6.77
N LEU A 89 -11.13 22.81 -6.89
CA LEU A 89 -11.08 24.26 -6.71
C LEU A 89 -11.75 24.97 -7.88
N LYS A 90 -12.75 25.80 -7.59
CA LYS A 90 -13.43 26.63 -8.61
C LYS A 90 -12.72 27.95 -8.89
N GLN A 91 -11.83 28.36 -7.99
CA GLN A 91 -11.08 29.62 -8.03
C GLN A 91 -9.63 29.34 -7.60
N PRO A 92 -8.65 30.17 -8.00
CA PRO A 92 -7.29 30.05 -7.50
C PRO A 92 -7.27 30.35 -6.00
N GLU A 93 -6.74 29.43 -5.20
CA GLU A 93 -6.68 29.55 -3.75
C GLU A 93 -5.33 29.08 -3.22
N THR A 94 -4.92 29.60 -2.07
CA THR A 94 -3.72 29.14 -1.39
C THR A 94 -4.12 28.17 -0.28
N VAL A 95 -3.75 26.90 -0.40
CA VAL A 95 -4.03 25.86 0.60
C VAL A 95 -2.69 25.35 1.14
N ALA A 96 -2.50 25.34 2.46
CA ALA A 96 -1.27 24.88 3.12
C ALA A 96 0.03 25.53 2.56
N GLY A 97 -0.05 26.81 2.18
CA GLY A 97 1.08 27.54 1.58
C GLY A 97 1.36 27.21 0.11
N ILE A 98 0.53 26.37 -0.53
CA ILE A 98 0.60 26.02 -1.95
C ILE A 98 -0.34 26.93 -2.73
N ALA A 99 0.18 27.66 -3.71
CA ALA A 99 -0.65 28.44 -4.62
C ALA A 99 -1.29 27.50 -5.66
N LEU A 100 -2.60 27.29 -5.59
CA LEU A 100 -3.33 26.37 -6.46
C LEU A 100 -4.10 27.12 -7.54
N SER A 101 -4.14 26.52 -8.73
CA SER A 101 -4.89 27.02 -9.88
C SER A 101 -6.34 26.55 -9.85
N THR A 102 -7.19 27.18 -10.66
CA THR A 102 -8.52 26.67 -10.96
C THR A 102 -8.47 25.25 -11.52
N ASN A 103 -9.42 24.42 -11.10
CA ASN A 103 -9.54 23.00 -11.42
C ASN A 103 -8.48 22.07 -10.80
N ASP A 104 -7.57 22.58 -9.98
CA ASP A 104 -6.72 21.72 -9.15
C ASP A 104 -7.61 20.94 -8.16
N THR A 105 -7.22 19.71 -7.89
CA THR A 105 -7.98 18.80 -7.03
C THR A 105 -7.21 18.56 -5.74
N VAL A 106 -7.79 18.97 -4.62
CA VAL A 106 -7.21 18.80 -3.28
C VAL A 106 -7.93 17.67 -2.57
N TYR A 107 -7.13 16.79 -1.97
CA TYR A 107 -7.58 15.68 -1.14
C TYR A 107 -7.17 15.98 0.29
N TYR A 108 -8.13 15.99 1.20
CA TYR A 108 -7.87 16.22 2.62
C TYR A 108 -7.96 14.93 3.42
N GLN A 109 -7.16 14.86 4.47
CA GLN A 109 -7.33 13.86 5.51
C GLN A 109 -8.45 14.32 6.46
N THR A 110 -9.42 13.44 6.66
CA THR A 110 -10.50 13.65 7.64
C THR A 110 -10.43 12.57 8.70
N ASP A 111 -10.42 12.97 9.96
CA ASP A 111 -10.72 12.05 11.05
C ASP A 111 -12.22 12.10 11.35
N PHE A 112 -12.81 10.92 11.55
CA PHE A 112 -14.20 10.78 11.96
C PHE A 112 -14.22 10.22 13.37
N ASP A 113 -14.42 11.09 14.35
CA ASP A 113 -14.75 10.64 15.68
C ASP A 113 -16.18 10.03 15.66
N MET A 114 -16.24 8.70 15.58
CA MET A 114 -17.53 7.98 15.57
C MET A 114 -18.28 8.07 16.91
N ASN A 115 -17.64 8.54 17.98
CA ASN A 115 -18.30 8.72 19.28
C ASN A 115 -19.08 10.03 19.37
N TYR A 116 -18.75 11.03 18.57
CA TYR A 116 -19.47 12.30 18.51
C TYR A 116 -20.07 12.49 17.12
N ARG A 117 -21.37 12.21 17.02
CA ARG A 117 -22.15 12.09 15.79
C ARG A 117 -22.11 13.26 14.79
N ASN A 118 -21.37 14.34 15.00
CA ASN A 118 -21.32 15.47 14.07
C ASN A 118 -20.00 16.23 14.19
N GLN A 119 -19.07 15.98 13.26
CA GLN A 119 -18.27 16.95 12.49
C GLN A 119 -17.01 16.24 11.98
N ALA A 120 -16.92 16.06 10.66
CA ALA A 120 -15.63 15.72 10.04
C ALA A 120 -14.70 16.91 10.26
N GLN A 121 -13.65 16.73 11.06
CA GLN A 121 -12.61 17.74 11.20
C GLN A 121 -11.63 17.56 10.03
N LEU A 122 -11.50 18.60 9.21
CA LEU A 122 -10.45 18.70 8.21
C LEU A 122 -9.12 18.85 8.96
N MET A 123 -8.30 17.80 8.94
CA MET A 123 -7.04 17.76 9.69
C MET A 123 -5.92 18.42 8.90
N ASP A 124 -5.67 17.93 7.68
CA ASP A 124 -4.57 18.40 6.84
C ASP A 124 -4.79 18.01 5.36
N VAL A 125 -3.97 18.56 4.47
CA VAL A 125 -3.92 18.18 3.06
C VAL A 125 -3.18 16.85 2.91
N ASP A 126 -3.86 15.83 2.40
CA ASP A 126 -3.26 14.52 2.11
C ASP A 126 -2.52 14.58 0.76
N SER A 127 -3.18 15.06 -0.29
CA SER A 127 -2.56 15.22 -1.60
C SER A 127 -3.25 16.27 -2.46
N VAL A 128 -2.55 16.72 -3.49
CA VAL A 128 -3.00 17.68 -4.47
C VAL A 128 -2.62 17.20 -5.86
N HIS A 129 -3.61 17.16 -6.74
CA HIS A 129 -3.40 16.98 -8.17
C HIS A 129 -3.44 18.35 -8.86
N LEU A 130 -2.33 18.68 -9.52
CA LEU A 130 -2.09 19.96 -10.14
C LEU A 130 -2.39 19.90 -11.64
N THR A 131 -3.14 20.87 -12.13
CA THR A 131 -3.42 21.04 -13.57
C THR A 131 -2.30 21.79 -14.29
N LYS A 132 -1.55 22.63 -13.56
CA LYS A 132 -0.43 23.42 -14.06
C LYS A 132 0.75 23.35 -13.10
N PRO A 133 2.00 23.55 -13.58
CA PRO A 133 3.13 23.68 -12.68
C PRO A 133 2.94 24.81 -11.66
N THR A 134 3.27 24.57 -10.41
CA THR A 134 3.20 25.54 -9.31
C THR A 134 4.49 25.55 -8.50
N TYR A 135 4.63 26.53 -7.61
CA TYR A 135 5.73 26.60 -6.68
C TYR A 135 5.36 25.99 -5.34
N PHE A 136 6.24 25.12 -4.83
CA PHE A 136 6.12 24.49 -3.52
C PHE A 136 7.50 24.40 -2.89
N PHE A 137 7.69 24.94 -1.68
CA PHE A 137 9.01 25.10 -1.05
C PHE A 137 10.09 25.69 -1.97
N ASN A 138 9.74 26.71 -2.76
CA ASN A 138 10.60 27.33 -3.79
C ASN A 138 11.01 26.40 -4.94
N LEU A 139 10.39 25.24 -5.09
CA LEU A 139 10.61 24.30 -6.19
C LEU A 139 9.45 24.39 -7.18
N GLN A 140 9.74 24.31 -8.48
CA GLN A 140 8.68 24.17 -9.48
C GLN A 140 8.23 22.71 -9.56
N VAL A 141 7.00 22.44 -9.15
CA VAL A 141 6.40 21.10 -9.13
C VAL A 141 5.19 21.04 -10.07
N LYS A 142 4.90 19.85 -10.60
CA LYS A 142 3.78 19.59 -11.51
C LYS A 142 3.06 18.31 -11.13
N ASP A 143 1.88 18.09 -11.72
CA ASP A 143 1.07 16.87 -11.66
C ASP A 143 0.56 16.48 -10.25
N TYR A 144 1.46 16.24 -9.29
CA TYR A 144 1.14 15.67 -7.98
C TYR A 144 2.06 16.18 -6.86
N ILE A 145 1.44 16.56 -5.74
CA ILE A 145 2.03 16.78 -4.43
C ILE A 145 1.27 15.90 -3.44
N GLY A 146 1.92 15.15 -2.55
CA GLY A 146 1.17 14.47 -1.49
C GLY A 146 2.02 13.93 -0.37
N VAL A 147 1.41 13.76 0.78
CA VAL A 147 2.02 13.25 2.00
C VAL A 147 2.39 11.78 1.82
N VAL A 148 3.54 11.38 2.36
CA VAL A 148 3.95 9.98 2.36
C VAL A 148 3.16 9.24 3.45
N ILE A 149 2.43 8.20 3.06
CA ILE A 149 1.49 7.44 3.93
C ILE A 149 2.12 6.95 5.25
N ASN A 150 3.44 6.73 5.26
CA ASN A 150 4.18 6.20 6.41
C ASN A 150 5.03 7.26 7.15
N ASP A 151 5.04 8.51 6.68
CA ASP A 151 5.83 9.59 7.26
C ASP A 151 5.12 10.94 6.99
N PRO A 152 4.21 11.36 7.89
CA PRO A 152 3.29 12.48 7.67
C PRO A 152 4.00 13.83 7.53
N ASP A 153 5.25 13.93 7.98
CA ASP A 153 6.06 15.14 7.85
C ASP A 153 6.81 15.21 6.52
N THR A 154 6.55 14.27 5.59
CA THR A 154 7.22 14.24 4.29
C THR A 154 6.26 14.31 3.11
N TRP A 155 6.67 15.08 2.12
CA TRP A 155 5.93 15.41 0.91
C TRP A 155 6.62 14.79 -0.30
N ASN A 156 5.89 13.96 -1.02
CA ASN A 156 6.25 13.45 -2.33
C ASN A 156 5.80 14.45 -3.41
N VAL A 157 6.75 14.96 -4.17
CA VAL A 157 6.51 15.97 -5.20
C VAL A 157 7.08 15.52 -6.54
N THR A 158 6.44 15.92 -7.63
CA THR A 158 6.97 15.71 -8.98
C THR A 158 7.55 17.03 -9.53
N LEU A 159 8.86 17.05 -9.79
CA LEU A 159 9.57 18.22 -10.30
C LEU A 159 9.22 18.46 -11.77
N THR A 160 9.15 19.74 -12.14
CA THR A 160 8.78 20.14 -13.51
C THR A 160 9.93 19.92 -14.49
N HIS A 161 11.16 20.16 -14.03
CA HIS A 161 12.42 20.02 -14.75
C HIS A 161 13.55 19.71 -13.75
N ASP A 162 14.76 19.48 -14.25
CA ASP A 162 15.95 19.24 -13.42
C ASP A 162 16.30 20.50 -12.62
N GLN A 163 16.24 20.41 -11.29
CA GLN A 163 16.47 21.55 -10.40
C GLN A 163 17.16 21.11 -9.09
N LEU A 164 17.67 22.09 -8.34
CA LEU A 164 18.28 21.82 -7.03
C LEU A 164 17.19 21.73 -5.96
N VAL A 165 17.09 20.58 -5.31
CA VAL A 165 16.23 20.32 -4.16
C VAL A 165 17.10 20.36 -2.91
N PHE A 166 17.12 21.50 -2.21
CA PHE A 166 17.94 21.74 -1.02
C PHE A 166 19.42 21.34 -1.18
N GLY A 167 20.02 21.73 -2.30
CA GLY A 167 21.42 21.44 -2.63
C GLY A 167 21.64 20.17 -3.46
N TRP A 168 20.64 19.30 -3.59
CA TRP A 168 20.73 18.07 -4.37
C TRP A 168 20.22 18.27 -5.80
N PRO A 169 20.99 17.94 -6.86
CA PRO A 169 20.52 18.08 -8.23
C PRO A 169 19.57 16.94 -8.58
N CYS A 170 18.26 17.18 -8.53
CA CYS A 170 17.24 16.15 -8.68
C CYS A 170 16.41 16.29 -9.95
N THR A 171 15.90 15.15 -10.43
CA THR A 171 14.96 15.05 -11.55
C THR A 171 13.80 14.13 -11.20
N GLY A 172 12.65 14.35 -11.83
CA GLY A 172 11.46 13.52 -11.66
C GLY A 172 10.84 13.67 -10.26
N LYS A 173 10.72 12.58 -9.51
CA LYS A 173 10.09 12.59 -8.18
C LYS A 173 11.12 12.85 -7.09
N ALA A 174 10.75 13.68 -6.12
CA ALA A 174 11.53 13.98 -4.93
C ALA A 174 10.64 13.90 -3.67
N VAL A 175 11.26 13.55 -2.55
CA VAL A 175 10.64 13.55 -1.23
C VAL A 175 11.34 14.58 -0.36
N ILE A 176 10.53 15.45 0.25
CA ILE A 176 10.96 16.62 1.01
C ILE A 176 10.31 16.57 2.37
N ALA A 177 11.06 16.84 3.44
CA ALA A 177 10.49 16.97 4.77
C ALA A 177 9.89 18.37 4.99
N ALA A 178 8.92 18.47 5.89
CA ALA A 178 8.24 19.72 6.25
C ALA A 178 9.20 20.80 6.79
N ASP A 179 10.34 20.39 7.37
CA ASP A 179 11.42 21.28 7.78
C ASP A 179 12.29 21.80 6.61
N SER A 180 11.84 21.61 5.37
CA SER A 180 12.54 22.00 4.14
C SER A 180 13.89 21.30 3.97
N THR A 181 13.97 20.02 4.35
CA THR A 181 15.15 19.18 4.11
C THR A 181 14.91 18.14 3.01
N PHE A 182 15.99 17.77 2.31
CA PHE A 182 15.96 16.72 1.32
C PHE A 182 15.90 15.34 1.98
N VAL A 183 14.91 14.52 1.60
CA VAL A 183 14.77 13.14 2.09
C VAL A 183 15.10 12.13 1.01
N SER A 184 14.57 12.28 -0.21
CA SER A 184 14.84 11.33 -1.30
C SER A 184 14.69 11.96 -2.68
N GLY A 185 15.40 11.44 -3.67
CA GLY A 185 15.31 11.92 -5.05
C GLY A 185 16.22 11.18 -6.01
N THR A 186 15.97 11.35 -7.31
CA THR A 186 16.83 10.80 -8.37
C THR A 186 17.78 11.88 -8.87
N LEU A 187 19.07 11.60 -8.96
CA LEU A 187 20.06 12.57 -9.41
C LEU A 187 19.94 12.90 -10.90
N ALA A 188 19.85 14.19 -11.23
CA ALA A 188 19.77 14.69 -12.61
C ALA A 188 21.13 14.68 -13.34
N LYS A 189 22.23 14.77 -12.56
CA LYS A 189 23.61 14.81 -13.04
C LYS A 189 24.53 14.17 -12.00
N ASP A 190 25.76 13.90 -12.39
CA ASP A 190 26.79 13.45 -11.46
C ASP A 190 26.96 14.47 -10.33
N HIS A 191 27.07 13.99 -9.11
CA HIS A 191 27.12 14.82 -7.92
C HIS A 191 28.15 14.27 -6.94
N VAL A 192 28.98 15.15 -6.38
CA VAL A 192 29.94 14.77 -5.35
C VAL A 192 29.35 15.13 -4.00
N ALA A 193 29.16 14.12 -3.16
CA ALA A 193 28.64 14.28 -1.81
C ALA A 193 29.52 13.48 -0.84
N TRP A 194 30.02 14.16 0.21
CA TRP A 194 30.90 13.57 1.23
C TRP A 194 32.07 12.74 0.65
N GLY A 195 32.77 13.31 -0.33
CA GLY A 195 33.94 12.67 -0.95
C GLY A 195 33.62 11.51 -1.93
N HIS A 196 32.35 11.15 -2.09
CA HIS A 196 31.91 10.13 -3.04
C HIS A 196 31.32 10.75 -4.31
N GLN A 197 31.72 10.25 -5.48
CA GLN A 197 31.11 10.61 -6.75
C GLN A 197 29.88 9.73 -7.00
N LEU A 198 28.71 10.36 -7.04
CA LEU A 198 27.43 9.71 -7.30
C LEU A 198 27.07 9.90 -8.78
N PRO A 199 26.81 8.82 -9.53
CA PRO A 199 26.47 8.94 -10.93
C PRO A 199 25.05 9.47 -11.13
N LYS A 200 24.83 10.13 -12.26
CA LYS A 200 23.50 10.50 -12.76
C LYS A 200 22.55 9.30 -12.73
N GLY A 201 21.31 9.54 -12.32
CA GLY A 201 20.27 8.52 -12.24
C GLY A 201 20.28 7.70 -10.96
N ALA A 202 21.29 7.85 -10.09
CA ALA A 202 21.27 7.24 -8.78
C ALA A 202 20.10 7.80 -7.94
N LYS A 203 19.40 6.92 -7.23
CA LYS A 203 18.38 7.30 -6.26
C LYS A 203 19.04 7.44 -4.91
N VAL A 204 18.94 8.63 -4.34
CA VAL A 204 19.53 8.96 -3.05
C VAL A 204 18.42 9.11 -2.03
N THR A 205 18.60 8.53 -0.85
CA THR A 205 17.70 8.68 0.28
C THR A 205 18.52 9.02 1.52
N TYR A 206 18.27 10.19 2.08
CA TYR A 206 18.87 10.67 3.31
C TYR A 206 17.97 10.32 4.51
N LYS A 207 18.53 9.60 5.48
CA LYS A 207 17.87 9.27 6.74
C LYS A 207 18.50 10.06 7.88
N LYS A 208 17.86 11.17 8.25
CA LYS A 208 18.35 12.10 9.28
C LYS A 208 18.58 11.42 10.64
N GLU A 209 17.68 10.53 11.09
CA GLU A 209 17.78 9.83 12.38
C GLU A 209 19.06 9.01 12.55
N TYR A 210 19.52 8.39 11.46
CA TYR A 210 20.70 7.54 11.45
C TYR A 210 21.92 8.24 10.87
N GLU A 211 21.77 9.48 10.40
CA GLU A 211 22.77 10.19 9.59
C GLU A 211 23.31 9.30 8.47
N GLN A 212 22.40 8.60 7.79
CA GLN A 212 22.75 7.65 6.73
C GLN A 212 22.28 8.13 5.38
N LEU A 213 23.13 7.95 4.37
CA LEU A 213 22.80 8.14 2.97
C LEU A 213 22.71 6.77 2.31
N ASN A 214 21.51 6.39 1.88
CA ASN A 214 21.27 5.20 1.08
C ASN A 214 21.22 5.60 -0.39
N ILE A 215 22.05 4.95 -1.19
CA ILE A 215 22.17 5.20 -2.62
C ILE A 215 21.84 3.90 -3.34
N ILE A 216 20.92 3.99 -4.29
CA ILE A 216 20.66 2.93 -5.26
C ILE A 216 21.24 3.43 -6.59
N LEU A 217 22.27 2.75 -7.08
CA LEU A 217 22.89 3.07 -8.35
C LEU A 217 21.98 2.66 -9.54
N PRO A 218 22.19 3.20 -10.75
CA PRO A 218 21.37 2.90 -11.92
C PRO A 218 21.35 1.41 -12.32
N ASP A 219 22.41 0.67 -11.99
CA ASP A 219 22.58 -0.77 -12.17
C ASP A 219 21.94 -1.60 -11.04
N SER A 220 21.21 -0.95 -10.12
CA SER A 220 20.57 -1.55 -8.95
C SER A 220 21.53 -2.01 -7.84
N GLU A 221 22.80 -1.59 -7.86
CA GLU A 221 23.68 -1.75 -6.71
C GLU A 221 23.26 -0.84 -5.55
N PHE A 222 23.40 -1.33 -4.32
CA PHE A 222 23.02 -0.61 -3.10
C PHE A 222 24.25 -0.23 -2.28
N ILE A 223 24.38 1.06 -1.99
CA ILE A 223 25.47 1.60 -1.19
C ILE A 223 24.86 2.36 -0.01
N THR A 224 25.31 2.04 1.19
CA THR A 224 25.03 2.83 2.39
C THR A 224 26.28 3.56 2.84
N ILE A 225 26.13 4.85 3.08
CA ILE A 225 27.15 5.74 3.61
C ILE A 225 26.66 6.20 4.98
N ASP A 226 27.34 5.75 6.03
CA ASP A 226 27.17 6.28 7.38
C ASP A 226 27.97 7.58 7.49
N LEU A 227 27.30 8.70 7.74
CA LEU A 227 27.92 10.02 7.78
C LEU A 227 28.59 10.32 9.13
N LYS A 228 28.39 9.47 10.16
CA LYS A 228 29.08 9.62 11.46
C LYS A 228 30.50 9.07 11.44
N THR A 229 30.74 8.05 10.63
CA THR A 229 31.96 7.24 10.65
C THR A 229 32.78 7.36 9.37
N LYS A 230 32.31 8.14 8.39
CA LYS A 230 33.00 8.43 7.12
C LYS A 230 33.47 9.87 7.01
#